data_AF-A0A6P5U3Q4-F1
#
_entry.id   AF-A0A6P5U3Q4-F1
#
_cell.length_a   1.000
_cell.length_b   1.000
_cell.length_c   1.000
_cell.angle_alpha   90.00
_cell.angle_beta   90.00
_cell.angle_gamma   90.00
#
_symmetry.space_group_name_H-M   'P 1'
#
loop_
_entity.id
_entity.type
_entity.pdbx_description
1 polymer ?
#
loop_
_entity_poly.entity_id
_entity_poly.type
_entity_poly.pdbx_seq_one_letter_code
_entity_poly.pdbx_strand_id
1 'polypeptide(L)'
;MESSSLIISKMDADKTIYERLQKEFEAARALQTQEIYLDGEQWNDGLLATIRERVHMEVDRKAMAGDVNMLSGPQIQEKITYKVGNKVICCLEGARIGILYETSYAGEPCDLYHCVLESKSFLEKMTVLEHTIPYFLPLREAENDLLSSNAMKFIDYIGELLQSYVDRREQVRLAKELYGNQIKEIYYTLPYNLIAFSLVDFDCKVIVKLKYAELVSVLPTHVSVVAWPVHQYRKTSLNASTMNKKENGSLDGPTTLSYAEDALQNMSLPEAYAEIVLNLPQALRDICEGSS
;
A
#
# COMPACT_ATOMS: atom_id res chain seq x y z
N MET A 1 -12.57 -21.13 18.63
CA MET A 1 -11.50 -20.85 19.60
C MET A 1 -10.12 -21.20 19.04
N GLU A 2 -9.95 -22.27 18.24
CA GLU A 2 -8.67 -22.61 17.58
C GLU A 2 -8.18 -21.56 16.55
N SER A 3 -9.08 -20.87 15.86
CA SER A 3 -8.68 -19.81 14.91
C SER A 3 -8.06 -18.60 15.61
N SER A 4 -8.49 -18.28 16.84
CA SER A 4 -7.95 -17.13 17.59
C SER A 4 -6.57 -17.43 18.16
N SER A 5 -6.30 -18.66 18.61
CA SER A 5 -4.97 -19.06 19.08
C SER A 5 -3.93 -19.12 17.95
N LEU A 6 -4.34 -19.55 16.76
CA LEU A 6 -3.47 -19.55 15.57
C LEU A 6 -3.14 -18.13 15.08
N ILE A 7 -4.09 -17.21 15.17
CA ILE A 7 -3.87 -15.80 14.83
C ILE A 7 -2.89 -15.16 15.83
N ILE A 8 -3.07 -15.39 17.14
CA ILE A 8 -2.17 -14.87 18.18
C ILE A 8 -0.75 -15.43 18.00
N SER A 9 -0.60 -16.75 17.81
CA SER A 9 0.72 -17.35 17.59
C SER A 9 1.41 -16.86 16.32
N LYS A 10 0.65 -16.53 15.27
CA LYS A 10 1.19 -15.97 14.03
C LYS A 10 1.63 -14.52 14.22
N MET A 11 0.84 -13.71 14.94
CA MET A 11 1.22 -12.34 15.28
C MET A 11 2.48 -12.27 16.14
N ASP A 12 2.63 -13.19 17.11
CA ASP A 12 3.83 -13.28 17.93
C ASP A 12 5.06 -13.67 17.09
N ALA A 13 4.91 -14.63 16.18
CA ALA A 13 5.98 -15.01 15.24
C ALA A 13 6.38 -13.85 14.32
N ASP A 14 5.40 -13.16 13.72
CA ASP A 14 5.64 -12.00 12.85
C ASP A 14 6.37 -10.88 13.60
N LYS A 15 6.03 -10.66 14.88
CA LYS A 15 6.71 -9.69 15.74
C LYS A 15 8.17 -10.09 16.00
N THR A 16 8.44 -11.36 16.30
CA THR A 16 9.83 -11.83 16.51
C THR A 16 10.67 -11.73 15.25
N ILE A 17 10.10 -12.02 14.08
CA ILE A 17 10.77 -11.88 12.78
C ILE A 17 11.09 -10.41 12.53
N TYR A 18 10.14 -9.50 12.75
CA TYR A 18 10.33 -8.06 12.60
C TYR A 18 11.48 -7.54 13.47
N GLU A 19 11.46 -7.84 14.78
CA GLU A 19 12.48 -7.34 15.70
C GLU A 19 13.89 -7.88 15.37
N ARG A 20 13.98 -9.12 14.90
CA ARG A 20 15.26 -9.71 14.47
C ARG A 20 15.75 -9.07 13.17
N LEU A 21 14.91 -8.96 12.15
CA LEU A 21 15.29 -8.36 10.87
C LEU A 21 15.65 -6.89 11.04
N GLN A 22 14.89 -6.13 11.83
CA GLN A 22 15.21 -4.75 12.16
C GLN A 22 16.64 -4.62 12.72
N LYS A 23 16.98 -5.43 13.73
CA LYS A 23 18.33 -5.42 14.33
C LYS A 23 19.42 -5.81 13.34
N GLU A 24 19.14 -6.79 12.48
CA GLU A 24 20.08 -7.25 11.46
C GLU A 24 20.38 -6.15 10.43
N PHE A 25 19.35 -5.46 9.94
CA PHE A 25 19.50 -4.35 9.01
C PHE A 25 20.17 -3.14 9.66
N GLU A 26 19.87 -2.83 10.92
CA GLU A 26 20.55 -1.79 11.69
C GLU A 26 22.04 -2.11 11.87
N ALA A 27 22.38 -3.37 12.17
CA ALA A 27 23.77 -3.81 12.27
C ALA A 27 24.49 -3.72 10.92
N ALA A 28 23.84 -4.12 9.82
CA ALA A 28 24.39 -3.98 8.48
C ALA A 28 24.63 -2.50 8.11
N ARG A 29 23.70 -1.62 8.48
CA ARG A 29 23.81 -0.17 8.32
C ARG A 29 24.92 0.43 9.18
N ALA A 30 25.12 -0.06 10.40
CA ALA A 30 26.21 0.41 11.28
C ALA A 30 27.60 -0.01 10.76
N LEU A 31 27.70 -1.15 10.07
CA LEU A 31 28.92 -1.64 9.43
C LEU A 31 29.14 -1.05 8.03
N GLN A 32 28.18 -0.30 7.50
CA GLN A 32 28.23 0.30 6.18
C GLN A 32 29.42 1.26 6.06
N THR A 33 30.18 1.13 4.98
CA THR A 33 31.30 2.03 4.66
C THR A 33 30.96 2.98 3.51
N GLN A 34 29.98 2.62 2.69
CA GLN A 34 29.57 3.41 1.52
C GLN A 34 28.06 3.33 1.28
N GLU A 35 27.45 4.45 0.91
CA GLU A 35 26.09 4.52 0.39
C GLU A 35 26.11 5.01 -1.06
N ILE A 36 25.47 4.28 -1.97
CA ILE A 36 25.38 4.63 -3.39
C ILE A 36 23.92 4.87 -3.73
N TYR A 37 23.61 6.10 -4.14
CA TYR A 37 22.31 6.48 -4.67
C TYR A 37 22.29 6.17 -6.15
N LEU A 38 21.37 5.29 -6.55
CA LEU A 38 21.21 4.85 -7.93
C LEU A 38 20.06 5.59 -8.57
N ASP A 39 20.25 6.00 -9.82
CA ASP A 39 19.14 6.32 -10.72
C ASP A 39 18.52 5.04 -11.31
N GLY A 40 17.43 5.20 -12.06
CA GLY A 40 16.70 4.08 -12.66
C GLY A 40 17.48 3.31 -13.73
N GLU A 41 18.53 3.88 -14.33
CA GLU A 41 19.34 3.21 -15.36
C GLU A 41 20.48 2.39 -14.72
N GLN A 42 21.03 2.90 -13.62
CA GLN A 42 22.08 2.24 -12.84
C GLN A 42 21.55 1.01 -12.08
N TRP A 43 20.27 0.99 -11.73
CA TRP A 43 19.58 -0.19 -11.21
C TRP A 43 19.24 -1.15 -12.36
N ASN A 44 20.09 -2.16 -12.55
CA ASN A 44 19.95 -3.16 -13.62
C ASN A 44 20.38 -4.55 -13.16
N ASP A 45 20.08 -5.57 -13.97
CA ASP A 45 20.41 -6.97 -13.70
C ASP A 45 21.91 -7.20 -13.47
N GLY A 46 22.78 -6.43 -14.13
CA GLY A 46 24.24 -6.52 -13.97
C GLY A 46 24.70 -6.07 -12.57
N LEU A 47 24.11 -5.00 -12.04
CA LEU A 47 24.37 -4.57 -10.67
C LEU A 47 23.87 -5.60 -9.67
N LEU A 48 22.67 -6.15 -9.87
CA LEU A 48 22.13 -7.18 -8.98
C LEU A 48 22.98 -8.45 -8.99
N ALA A 49 23.51 -8.86 -10.16
CA ALA A 49 24.47 -9.96 -10.28
C ALA A 49 25.77 -9.67 -9.51
N THR A 50 26.27 -8.44 -9.56
CA THR A 50 27.46 -8.01 -8.79
C THR A 50 27.20 -8.09 -7.28
N ILE A 51 26.04 -7.62 -6.82
CA ILE A 51 25.65 -7.71 -5.40
C ILE A 51 25.60 -9.19 -4.98
N ARG A 52 24.99 -10.02 -5.81
CA ARG A 52 24.89 -11.47 -5.58
C ARG A 52 26.26 -12.15 -5.51
N GLU A 53 27.16 -11.82 -6.43
CA GLU A 53 28.52 -12.38 -6.44
C GLU A 53 29.25 -12.03 -5.13
N ARG A 54 29.14 -10.78 -4.66
CA ARG A 54 29.80 -10.36 -3.41
C ARG A 54 29.33 -11.14 -2.18
N VAL A 55 28.03 -11.39 -2.04
CA VAL A 55 27.52 -12.13 -0.87
C VAL A 55 27.98 -13.58 -0.87
N HIS A 56 28.17 -14.19 -2.05
CA HIS A 56 28.73 -15.55 -2.20
C HIS A 56 30.24 -15.57 -1.95
N MET A 57 31.00 -14.66 -2.56
CA MET A 57 32.45 -14.54 -2.32
C MET A 57 32.78 -14.31 -0.85
N GLU A 58 31.93 -13.60 -0.12
CA GLU A 58 32.11 -13.39 1.32
C GLU A 58 31.99 -14.68 2.13
N VAL A 59 31.03 -15.53 1.78
CA VAL A 59 30.84 -16.84 2.42
C VAL A 59 32.03 -17.73 2.13
N ASP A 60 32.45 -17.82 0.86
CA ASP A 60 33.60 -18.64 0.46
C ASP A 60 34.87 -18.17 1.17
N ARG A 61 35.09 -16.86 1.28
CA ARG A 61 36.25 -16.32 2.00
C ARG A 61 36.21 -16.65 3.49
N LYS A 62 35.06 -16.51 4.16
CA LYS A 62 34.90 -16.87 5.57
C LYS A 62 35.11 -18.38 5.79
N ALA A 63 34.69 -19.22 4.87
CA ALA A 63 34.95 -20.66 4.91
C ALA A 63 36.45 -20.98 4.80
N MET A 64 37.16 -20.33 3.87
CA MET A 64 38.61 -20.53 3.69
C MET A 64 39.45 -19.94 4.84
N ALA A 65 38.98 -18.87 5.48
CA ALA A 65 39.64 -18.27 6.64
C ALA A 65 39.54 -19.14 7.91
N GLY A 66 38.57 -20.05 7.98
CA GLY A 66 38.47 -21.04 9.06
C GLY A 66 39.54 -22.13 9.00
N ASP A 67 40.15 -22.35 7.83
CA ASP A 67 41.08 -23.46 7.57
C ASP A 67 42.57 -23.08 7.63
N VAL A 68 42.92 -21.78 7.65
CA VAL A 68 44.33 -21.35 7.63
C VAL A 68 44.59 -20.29 8.70
N ASN A 69 45.49 -20.63 9.62
CA ASN A 69 46.04 -19.76 10.67
C ASN A 69 46.97 -18.67 10.06
N MET A 70 46.43 -17.81 9.20
CA MET A 70 47.13 -16.75 8.48
C MET A 70 46.57 -15.37 8.87
N LEU A 71 47.42 -14.61 9.56
CA LEU A 71 47.44 -13.16 9.80
C LEU A 71 46.30 -12.36 9.13
N SER A 72 45.20 -12.21 9.85
CA SER A 72 44.10 -11.32 9.47
C SER A 72 44.50 -9.87 9.76
N GLY A 73 45.13 -9.19 8.80
CA GLY A 73 45.10 -7.73 8.78
C GLY A 73 43.65 -7.25 8.63
N PRO A 74 43.24 -6.10 9.22
CA PRO A 74 41.90 -5.58 9.04
C PRO A 74 41.79 -5.02 7.62
N GLN A 75 41.54 -5.87 6.64
CA GLN A 75 40.99 -5.40 5.37
C GLN A 75 39.58 -4.93 5.70
N ILE A 76 39.42 -3.61 5.88
CA ILE A 76 38.14 -2.94 5.98
C ILE A 76 37.40 -3.29 4.69
N GLN A 77 36.57 -4.33 4.75
CA GLN A 77 35.80 -4.75 3.61
C GLN A 77 34.74 -3.68 3.36
N GLU A 78 34.72 -3.13 2.16
CA GLU A 78 33.70 -2.16 1.79
C GLU A 78 32.31 -2.80 1.90
N LYS A 79 31.51 -2.31 2.85
CA LYS A 79 30.11 -2.66 3.02
C LYS A 79 29.31 -1.58 2.32
N ILE A 80 28.97 -1.87 1.07
CA ILE A 80 28.22 -0.96 0.20
C ILE A 80 26.73 -1.23 0.38
N THR A 81 25.97 -0.16 0.59
CA THR A 81 24.51 -0.16 0.51
C THR A 81 24.07 0.65 -0.70
N TYR A 82 23.08 0.14 -1.41
CA TYR A 82 22.53 0.74 -2.62
C TYR A 82 21.13 1.28 -2.33
N LYS A 83 20.85 2.53 -2.69
CA LYS A 83 19.54 3.15 -2.53
C LYS A 83 18.96 3.50 -3.89
N VAL A 84 17.77 2.97 -4.19
CA VAL A 84 17.05 3.21 -5.44
C VAL A 84 15.55 3.38 -5.16
N GLY A 85 15.02 4.58 -5.43
CA GLY A 85 13.64 4.91 -5.05
C GLY A 85 13.37 4.67 -3.57
N ASN A 86 12.36 3.86 -3.27
CA ASN A 86 11.99 3.46 -1.91
C ASN A 86 12.71 2.21 -1.39
N LYS A 87 13.80 1.77 -2.04
CA LYS A 87 14.48 0.50 -1.76
C LYS A 87 15.90 0.77 -1.29
N VAL A 88 16.31 0.09 -0.23
CA VAL A 88 17.68 0.08 0.30
C VAL A 88 18.17 -1.36 0.30
N ILE A 89 19.21 -1.64 -0.49
CA ILE A 89 19.71 -2.98 -0.77
C ILE A 89 21.11 -3.12 -0.15
N CYS A 90 21.30 -4.12 0.69
CA CYS A 90 22.55 -4.37 1.38
C CYS A 90 22.94 -5.87 1.35
N CYS A 91 24.24 -6.12 1.52
CA CYS A 91 24.77 -7.47 1.68
C CYS A 91 24.62 -7.90 3.14
N LEU A 92 23.91 -8.98 3.40
CA LEU A 92 23.79 -9.60 4.73
C LEU A 92 24.74 -10.80 4.86
N GLU A 93 24.90 -11.31 6.07
CA GLU A 93 25.76 -12.49 6.30
C GLU A 93 25.16 -13.76 5.70
N GLY A 94 25.98 -14.68 5.19
CA GLY A 94 25.53 -16.01 4.74
C GLY A 94 24.90 -16.05 3.35
N ALA A 95 25.49 -15.38 2.35
CA ALA A 95 24.99 -15.35 0.96
C ALA A 95 23.57 -14.78 0.81
N ARG A 96 23.21 -13.84 1.70
CA ARG A 96 21.90 -13.19 1.77
C ARG A 96 21.95 -11.75 1.29
N ILE A 97 20.92 -11.35 0.55
CA ILE A 97 20.70 -9.96 0.12
C ILE A 97 19.53 -9.41 0.93
N GLY A 98 19.78 -8.34 1.68
CA GLY A 98 18.77 -7.62 2.42
C GLY A 98 18.18 -6.49 1.58
N ILE A 99 16.86 -6.38 1.58
CA ILE A 99 16.12 -5.28 0.98
C ILE A 99 15.23 -4.66 2.06
N LEU A 100 15.42 -3.38 2.30
CA LEU A 100 14.59 -2.54 3.15
C LEU A 100 13.76 -1.63 2.25
N TYR A 101 12.44 -1.71 2.36
CA TYR A 101 11.50 -0.83 1.70
C TYR A 101 11.10 0.29 2.65
N GLU A 102 11.43 1.52 2.27
CA GLU A 102 11.14 2.74 3.02
C GLU A 102 9.91 3.42 2.41
N THR A 103 8.74 3.24 3.02
CA THR A 103 7.51 3.89 2.52
C THR A 103 7.36 5.30 3.07
N SER A 104 6.71 6.18 2.31
CA SER A 104 6.38 7.54 2.76
C SER A 104 5.01 7.98 2.26
N TYR A 105 4.40 8.95 2.92
CA TYR A 105 3.16 9.58 2.46
C TYR A 105 3.30 11.09 2.61
N ALA A 106 3.06 11.84 1.52
CA ALA A 106 3.26 13.29 1.47
C ALA A 106 4.66 13.77 1.94
N GLY A 107 5.69 12.95 1.69
CA GLY A 107 7.08 13.23 2.07
C GLY A 107 7.46 12.78 3.48
N GLU A 108 6.49 12.37 4.30
CA GLU A 108 6.73 11.90 5.67
C GLU A 108 6.96 10.38 5.69
N PRO A 109 8.02 9.89 6.36
CA PRO A 109 8.28 8.46 6.50
C PRO A 109 7.11 7.73 7.19
N CYS A 110 6.76 6.56 6.66
CA CYS A 110 5.71 5.69 7.20
C CYS A 110 6.35 4.41 7.75
N ASP A 111 5.98 3.25 7.22
CA ASP A 111 6.46 1.95 7.69
C ASP A 111 7.72 1.52 6.94
N LEU A 112 8.51 0.70 7.64
CA LEU A 112 9.65 -0.02 7.08
C LEU A 112 9.28 -1.49 6.89
N TYR A 113 9.58 -2.02 5.70
CA TYR A 113 9.38 -3.44 5.41
C TYR A 113 10.70 -4.08 4.99
N HIS A 114 10.95 -5.28 5.49
CA HIS A 114 12.17 -6.03 5.22
C HIS A 114 11.84 -7.22 4.33
N CYS A 115 12.75 -7.52 3.41
CA CYS A 115 12.75 -8.73 2.60
C CYS A 115 14.19 -9.23 2.49
N VAL A 116 14.39 -10.51 2.75
CA VAL A 116 15.69 -11.17 2.65
C VAL A 116 15.63 -12.19 1.53
N LEU A 117 16.47 -12.01 0.53
CA LEU A 117 16.66 -12.96 -0.54
C LEU A 117 17.88 -13.83 -0.25
N GLU A 118 17.75 -15.12 -0.53
CA GLU A 118 18.84 -16.08 -0.44
C GLU A 118 19.01 -16.79 -1.78
N SER A 119 20.24 -17.22 -2.07
CA SER A 119 20.48 -18.26 -3.05
C SER A 119 21.55 -19.20 -2.51
N LYS A 120 21.33 -20.51 -2.57
CA LYS A 120 22.30 -21.48 -2.02
C LYS A 120 23.60 -21.56 -2.81
N SER A 121 23.54 -21.17 -4.09
CA SER A 121 24.69 -21.01 -4.98
C SER A 121 24.43 -19.85 -5.94
N PHE A 122 25.48 -19.29 -6.51
CA PHE A 122 25.40 -18.27 -7.57
C PHE A 122 24.57 -18.73 -8.78
N LEU A 123 24.57 -20.04 -9.08
CA LEU A 123 23.84 -20.61 -10.22
C LEU A 123 22.39 -21.01 -9.89
N GLU A 124 22.03 -21.09 -8.61
CA GLU A 124 20.68 -21.46 -8.20
C GLU A 124 19.70 -20.30 -8.36
N LYS A 125 18.40 -20.56 -8.21
CA LYS A 125 17.40 -19.49 -8.19
C LYS A 125 17.44 -18.76 -6.85
N MET A 126 17.14 -17.46 -6.86
CA MET A 126 16.90 -16.74 -5.61
C MET A 126 15.52 -17.11 -5.06
N THR A 127 15.41 -17.13 -3.75
CA THR A 127 14.15 -17.36 -3.01
C THR A 127 14.01 -16.33 -1.90
N VAL A 128 12.77 -16.02 -1.51
CA VAL A 128 12.48 -15.21 -0.33
C VAL A 128 12.70 -16.08 0.91
N LEU A 129 13.68 -15.72 1.73
CA LEU A 129 13.99 -16.42 2.97
C LEU A 129 13.08 -15.93 4.10
N GLU A 130 13.07 -14.61 4.34
CA GLU A 130 12.33 -13.97 5.44
C GLU A 130 11.84 -12.58 5.04
N HIS A 131 10.72 -12.13 5.60
CA HIS A 131 10.17 -10.81 5.32
C HIS A 131 9.26 -10.29 6.44
N THR A 132 8.96 -8.99 6.41
CA THR A 132 7.93 -8.36 7.23
C THR A 132 6.76 -7.84 6.40
N ILE A 133 6.70 -8.20 5.12
CA ILE A 133 5.60 -7.85 4.19
C ILE A 133 4.26 -8.41 4.71
N PRO A 134 3.19 -7.60 4.79
CA PRO A 134 1.90 -8.03 5.28
C PRO A 134 1.33 -9.26 4.54
N TYR A 135 0.82 -10.24 5.29
CA TYR A 135 0.39 -11.54 4.76
C TYR A 135 -0.73 -11.50 3.70
N PHE A 136 -1.49 -10.40 3.65
CA PHE A 136 -2.59 -10.20 2.71
C PHE A 136 -2.11 -9.61 1.37
N LEU A 137 -0.82 -9.27 1.25
CA LEU A 137 -0.20 -8.87 -0.01
C LEU A 137 0.34 -10.10 -0.76
N PRO A 138 0.26 -10.12 -2.11
CA PRO A 138 0.56 -11.30 -2.94
C PRO A 138 2.06 -11.56 -3.11
N LEU A 139 2.81 -11.72 -2.02
CA LEU A 139 4.25 -11.94 -2.06
C LEU A 139 4.62 -13.27 -2.72
N ARG A 140 3.87 -14.34 -2.43
CA ARG A 140 4.17 -15.69 -2.96
C ARG A 140 3.91 -15.77 -4.46
N GLU A 141 2.84 -15.14 -4.91
CA GLU A 141 2.51 -15.00 -6.32
C GLU A 141 3.62 -14.21 -7.03
N ALA A 142 4.00 -13.06 -6.48
CA ALA A 142 5.11 -12.26 -7.02
C ALA A 142 6.44 -13.02 -7.07
N GLU A 143 6.75 -13.80 -6.04
CA GLU A 143 7.96 -14.63 -6.00
C GLU A 143 7.95 -15.66 -7.14
N ASN A 144 6.83 -16.37 -7.32
CA ASN A 144 6.71 -17.38 -8.37
C ASN A 144 6.80 -16.78 -9.78
N ASP A 145 6.11 -15.67 -10.01
CA ASP A 145 5.95 -15.06 -11.33
C ASP A 145 7.18 -14.24 -11.74
N LEU A 146 7.77 -13.50 -10.79
CA LEU A 146 8.80 -12.50 -11.06
C LEU A 146 10.18 -12.94 -10.57
N LEU A 147 10.34 -13.44 -9.34
CA LEU A 147 11.68 -13.69 -8.80
C LEU A 147 12.42 -14.78 -9.60
N SER A 148 11.67 -15.76 -10.10
CA SER A 148 12.20 -16.87 -10.90
C SER A 148 12.66 -16.44 -12.31
N SER A 149 12.15 -15.33 -12.84
CA SER A 149 12.38 -14.86 -14.20
C SER A 149 13.28 -13.62 -14.23
N ASN A 150 13.00 -12.65 -13.36
CA ASN A 150 13.75 -11.41 -13.21
C ASN A 150 13.62 -10.90 -11.75
N ALA A 151 14.68 -11.11 -10.98
CA ALA A 151 14.74 -10.71 -9.58
C ALA A 151 14.64 -9.18 -9.39
N MET A 152 15.14 -8.38 -10.34
CA MET A 152 15.01 -6.92 -10.29
C MET A 152 13.54 -6.49 -10.34
N LYS A 153 12.77 -7.05 -11.29
CA LYS A 153 11.32 -6.79 -11.41
C LYS A 153 10.54 -7.21 -10.16
N PHE A 154 10.92 -8.33 -9.54
CA PHE A 154 10.34 -8.72 -8.26
C PHE A 154 10.58 -7.66 -7.18
N ILE A 155 11.83 -7.22 -7.02
CA ILE A 155 12.20 -6.22 -6.01
C ILE A 155 11.44 -4.91 -6.24
N ASP A 156 11.33 -4.46 -7.50
CA ASP A 156 10.61 -3.26 -7.88
C ASP A 156 9.11 -3.37 -7.62
N TYR A 157 8.49 -4.46 -8.06
CA TYR A 157 7.07 -4.72 -7.87
C TYR A 157 6.68 -4.71 -6.39
N ILE A 158 7.45 -5.36 -5.51
CA ILE A 158 7.18 -5.35 -4.07
C ILE A 158 7.28 -3.93 -3.49
N GLY A 159 8.24 -3.13 -3.95
CA GLY A 159 8.38 -1.73 -3.54
C GLY A 159 7.17 -0.89 -3.93
N GLU A 160 6.68 -1.03 -5.16
CA GLU A 160 5.47 -0.34 -5.66
C GLU A 160 4.20 -0.80 -4.93
N LEU A 161 4.09 -2.10 -4.69
CA LEU A 161 2.97 -2.72 -3.99
C LEU A 161 2.84 -2.21 -2.55
N LEU A 162 3.96 -2.15 -1.81
CA LEU A 162 4.01 -1.64 -0.45
C LEU A 162 3.71 -0.15 -0.38
N GLN A 163 4.29 0.64 -1.29
CA GLN A 163 4.05 2.08 -1.37
C GLN A 163 2.57 2.36 -1.64
N SER A 164 1.97 1.68 -2.62
CA SER A 164 0.55 1.86 -2.97
C SER A 164 -0.39 1.42 -1.84
N TYR A 165 -0.04 0.38 -1.10
CA TYR A 165 -0.77 -0.03 0.09
C TYR A 165 -0.76 1.06 1.17
N VAL A 166 0.43 1.64 1.45
CA VAL A 166 0.56 2.73 2.42
C VAL A 166 -0.19 3.97 1.96
N ASP A 167 -0.07 4.36 0.69
CA ASP A 167 -0.78 5.53 0.16
C ASP A 167 -2.29 5.41 0.32
N ARG A 168 -2.88 4.25 -0.02
CA ARG A 168 -4.33 4.02 0.17
C ARG A 168 -4.73 4.05 1.64
N ARG A 169 -3.93 3.45 2.52
CA ARG A 169 -4.19 3.44 3.97
C ARG A 169 -4.14 4.85 4.55
N GLU A 170 -3.12 5.63 4.22
CA GLU A 170 -2.92 6.98 4.72
C GLU A 170 -3.97 7.96 4.16
N GLN A 171 -4.38 7.80 2.90
CA GLN A 171 -5.52 8.54 2.35
C GLN A 171 -6.80 8.33 3.16
N VAL A 172 -7.10 7.08 3.56
CA VAL A 172 -8.25 6.78 4.42
C VAL A 172 -8.07 7.35 5.83
N ARG A 173 -6.85 7.25 6.40
CA ARG A 173 -6.54 7.82 7.72
C ARG A 173 -6.76 9.33 7.72
N LEU A 174 -6.23 10.02 6.72
CA LEU A 174 -6.35 11.48 6.58
C LEU A 174 -7.78 11.92 6.29
N ALA A 175 -8.53 11.21 5.44
CA ALA A 175 -9.95 11.49 5.21
C ALA A 175 -10.77 11.36 6.50
N LYS A 176 -10.47 10.37 7.36
CA LYS A 176 -11.09 10.24 8.69
C LYS A 176 -10.71 11.39 9.62
N GLU A 177 -9.45 11.80 9.61
CA GLU A 177 -8.95 12.89 10.46
C GLU A 177 -9.61 14.23 10.09
N LEU A 178 -9.71 14.53 8.79
CA LEU A 178 -10.27 15.79 8.30
C LEU A 178 -11.80 15.81 8.31
N TYR A 179 -12.44 14.71 7.94
CA TYR A 179 -13.88 14.67 7.61
C TYR A 179 -14.67 13.61 8.38
N GLY A 180 -14.09 12.98 9.42
CA GLY A 180 -14.69 11.87 10.14
C GLY A 180 -16.04 12.15 10.80
N ASN A 181 -16.39 13.42 11.02
CA ASN A 181 -17.72 13.80 11.52
C ASN A 181 -18.82 13.59 10.45
N GLN A 182 -18.48 13.81 9.19
CA GLN A 182 -19.38 13.76 8.02
C GLN A 182 -19.36 12.38 7.35
N ILE A 183 -18.23 11.65 7.47
CA ILE A 183 -18.11 10.29 6.96
C ILE A 183 -18.63 9.29 7.99
N LYS A 184 -19.64 8.50 7.62
CA LYS A 184 -20.14 7.37 8.41
C LYS A 184 -19.74 6.03 7.78
N GLU A 185 -19.57 5.03 8.65
CA GLU A 185 -19.48 3.62 8.27
C GLU A 185 -18.36 3.34 7.24
N ILE A 186 -17.13 3.80 7.50
CA ILE A 186 -16.00 3.48 6.62
C ILE A 186 -15.61 2.01 6.81
N TYR A 187 -15.81 1.24 5.75
CA TYR A 187 -15.36 -0.13 5.60
C TYR A 187 -14.20 -0.20 4.60
N TYR A 188 -13.21 -1.04 4.90
CA TYR A 188 -12.15 -1.36 3.96
C TYR A 188 -11.64 -2.78 4.19
N THR A 189 -11.16 -3.39 3.12
CA THR A 189 -10.39 -4.65 3.16
C THR A 189 -8.97 -4.39 3.68
N LEU A 190 -8.29 -5.42 4.18
CA LEU A 190 -6.90 -5.32 4.66
C LEU A 190 -5.90 -4.68 3.66
N PRO A 191 -5.87 -5.03 2.37
CA PRO A 191 -5.00 -4.37 1.38
C PRO A 191 -5.49 -2.98 0.92
N TYR A 192 -6.60 -2.49 1.47
CA TYR A 192 -7.28 -1.26 1.04
C TYR A 192 -7.69 -1.25 -0.45
N ASN A 193 -7.92 -2.42 -1.04
CA ASN A 193 -8.34 -2.55 -2.44
C ASN A 193 -9.85 -2.47 -2.65
N LEU A 194 -10.63 -2.51 -1.57
CA LEU A 194 -12.04 -2.13 -1.54
C LEU A 194 -12.23 -1.18 -0.35
N ILE A 195 -12.77 0.00 -0.62
CA ILE A 195 -13.12 1.00 0.39
C ILE A 195 -14.56 1.40 0.13
N ALA A 196 -15.39 1.44 1.17
CA ALA A 196 -16.77 1.89 1.09
C ALA A 196 -17.12 2.75 2.29
N PHE A 197 -17.86 3.83 2.07
CA PHE A 197 -18.31 4.71 3.14
C PHE A 197 -19.58 5.45 2.73
N SER A 198 -20.18 6.16 3.68
CA SER A 198 -21.33 7.02 3.41
C SER A 198 -21.13 8.43 3.92
N LEU A 199 -21.73 9.39 3.22
CA LEU A 199 -21.76 10.80 3.60
C LEU A 199 -23.08 11.10 4.28
N VAL A 200 -23.03 11.77 5.42
CA VAL A 200 -24.22 12.12 6.21
C VAL A 200 -24.09 13.58 6.62
N ASP A 201 -24.72 14.46 5.85
CA ASP A 201 -25.01 15.87 6.17
C ASP A 201 -25.85 16.55 5.06
N PHE A 202 -26.58 15.75 4.26
CA PHE A 202 -27.37 16.21 3.13
C PHE A 202 -28.76 15.59 3.19
N ASP A 203 -29.75 16.16 2.48
CA ASP A 203 -31.11 15.60 2.35
C ASP A 203 -31.14 14.19 1.70
N CYS A 204 -29.97 13.66 1.32
CA CYS A 204 -29.75 12.33 0.77
C CYS A 204 -28.56 11.64 1.47
N LYS A 205 -28.60 10.30 1.56
CA LYS A 205 -27.46 9.45 1.96
C LYS A 205 -26.64 9.14 0.72
N VAL A 206 -25.41 9.64 0.64
CA VAL A 206 -24.50 9.29 -0.47
C VAL A 206 -23.68 8.08 -0.05
N ILE A 207 -23.66 7.04 -0.88
CA ILE A 207 -22.87 5.83 -0.69
C ILE A 207 -21.75 5.83 -1.72
N VAL A 208 -20.50 5.72 -1.24
CA VAL A 208 -19.29 5.66 -2.06
C VAL A 208 -18.69 4.27 -1.97
N LYS A 209 -18.29 3.70 -3.12
CA LYS A 209 -17.53 2.45 -3.21
C LYS A 209 -16.36 2.63 -4.18
N LEU A 210 -15.17 2.30 -3.71
CA LEU A 210 -13.92 2.38 -4.43
C LEU A 210 -13.33 0.98 -4.54
N LYS A 211 -12.97 0.56 -5.76
CA LYS A 211 -12.31 -0.72 -6.01
C LYS A 211 -11.01 -0.47 -6.79
N TYR A 212 -9.95 -1.10 -6.32
CA TYR A 212 -8.62 -1.07 -6.90
C TYR A 212 -8.34 -2.46 -7.47
N ALA A 213 -8.47 -2.61 -8.79
CA ALA A 213 -8.22 -3.89 -9.45
C ALA A 213 -6.75 -4.29 -9.32
N GLU A 214 -5.85 -3.34 -9.54
CA GLU A 214 -4.41 -3.52 -9.41
C GLU A 214 -3.93 -3.02 -8.05
N LEU A 215 -3.23 -3.87 -7.30
CA LEU A 215 -2.77 -3.52 -5.95
C LEU A 215 -1.64 -2.47 -5.96
N VAL A 216 -0.98 -2.26 -7.09
CA VAL A 216 0.02 -1.20 -7.32
C VAL A 216 -0.62 0.15 -7.70
N SER A 217 -1.95 0.26 -7.75
CA SER A 217 -2.63 1.53 -8.02
C SER A 217 -2.94 2.29 -6.73
N VAL A 218 -2.58 3.57 -6.72
CA VAL A 218 -2.90 4.52 -5.64
C VAL A 218 -4.31 5.10 -5.77
N LEU A 219 -4.83 5.19 -7.00
CA LEU A 219 -6.19 5.65 -7.32
C LEU A 219 -7.09 4.46 -7.71
N PRO A 220 -8.41 4.52 -7.40
CA PRO A 220 -9.33 3.44 -7.69
C PRO A 220 -9.55 3.26 -9.19
N THR A 221 -9.64 2.01 -9.64
CA THR A 221 -9.92 1.67 -11.04
C THR A 221 -11.42 1.61 -11.32
N HIS A 222 -12.24 1.37 -10.30
CA HIS A 222 -13.69 1.45 -10.39
C HIS A 222 -14.24 2.23 -9.20
N VAL A 223 -15.08 3.20 -9.51
CA VAL A 223 -15.75 4.04 -8.53
C VAL A 223 -17.25 3.94 -8.76
N SER A 224 -18.00 3.89 -7.66
CA SER A 224 -19.45 4.04 -7.67
C SER A 224 -19.87 5.03 -6.59
N VAL A 225 -20.56 6.09 -6.99
CA VAL A 225 -21.13 7.08 -6.06
C VAL A 225 -22.61 7.22 -6.31
N VAL A 226 -23.42 6.82 -5.31
CA VAL A 226 -24.88 6.80 -5.43
C VAL A 226 -25.52 7.60 -4.31
N ALA A 227 -26.30 8.62 -4.68
CA ALA A 227 -27.14 9.38 -3.77
C ALA A 227 -28.49 8.67 -3.58
N TRP A 228 -28.82 8.36 -2.33
CA TRP A 228 -30.11 7.78 -1.94
C TRP A 228 -30.98 8.83 -1.27
N PRO A 229 -32.24 9.04 -1.71
CA PRO A 229 -33.17 9.87 -0.97
C PRO A 229 -33.43 9.26 0.41
N VAL A 230 -33.17 10.01 1.48
CA VAL A 230 -33.59 9.60 2.82
C VAL A 230 -35.06 10.01 2.94
N HIS A 231 -35.95 9.03 2.98
CA HIS A 231 -37.38 9.21 2.74
C HIS A 231 -38.01 10.46 3.37
N GLN A 232 -38.78 11.14 2.52
CA GLN A 232 -39.87 12.03 2.85
C GLN A 232 -40.68 11.46 4.01
N TYR A 233 -40.81 12.20 5.10
CA TYR A 233 -41.93 11.96 6.00
C TYR A 233 -43.21 12.07 5.16
N ARG A 234 -43.96 10.96 5.08
CA ARG A 234 -45.38 10.98 4.71
C ARG A 234 -46.03 12.11 5.51
N LYS A 235 -46.36 13.22 4.86
CA LYS A 235 -47.49 14.02 5.31
C LYS A 235 -48.69 13.12 5.10
N THR A 236 -49.12 12.45 6.16
CA THR A 236 -50.40 11.78 6.22
C THR A 236 -51.45 12.79 5.76
N SER A 237 -51.98 12.54 4.56
CA SER A 237 -53.11 13.23 4.00
C SER A 237 -54.29 13.04 4.95
N LEU A 238 -54.59 14.10 5.69
CA LEU A 238 -55.87 14.40 6.30
C LEU A 238 -55.97 15.92 6.19
N ASN A 239 -56.37 16.39 5.01
CA ASN A 239 -57.35 17.45 4.81
C ASN A 239 -57.33 17.89 3.34
N ALA A 240 -58.39 17.49 2.63
CA ALA A 240 -58.74 18.09 1.36
C ALA A 240 -59.06 19.57 1.58
N SER A 241 -58.30 20.46 0.95
CA SER A 241 -58.81 21.55 0.10
C SER A 241 -57.71 22.58 -0.21
N THR A 242 -57.82 23.13 -1.43
CA THR A 242 -57.26 24.41 -1.94
C THR A 242 -55.79 24.47 -2.40
N MET A 243 -55.67 24.40 -3.73
CA MET A 243 -54.86 25.22 -4.66
C MET A 243 -53.32 25.29 -4.54
N ASN A 244 -52.70 24.88 -5.65
CA ASN A 244 -51.48 25.40 -6.26
C ASN A 244 -50.24 25.55 -5.37
N LYS A 245 -49.44 24.48 -5.32
CA LYS A 245 -47.97 24.60 -5.34
C LYS A 245 -47.39 23.35 -5.98
N LYS A 246 -46.65 23.52 -7.08
CA LYS A 246 -45.83 22.46 -7.69
C LYS A 246 -45.01 21.80 -6.58
N GLU A 247 -45.16 20.49 -6.41
CA GLU A 247 -44.25 19.69 -5.61
C GLU A 247 -42.88 19.74 -6.33
N ASN A 248 -41.96 20.51 -5.78
CA ASN A 248 -40.61 20.64 -6.32
C ASN A 248 -39.84 19.33 -6.07
N GLY A 249 -39.26 18.82 -7.17
CA GLY A 249 -38.39 17.66 -7.32
C GLY A 249 -37.92 16.97 -6.04
N SER A 250 -38.49 15.80 -5.80
CA SER A 250 -37.88 14.78 -4.95
C SER A 250 -37.15 13.78 -5.83
N LEU A 251 -35.99 13.32 -5.40
CA LEU A 251 -35.33 12.14 -5.95
C LEU A 251 -36.28 10.94 -5.84
N ASP A 252 -36.70 10.38 -6.99
CA ASP A 252 -37.62 9.23 -7.08
C ASP A 252 -36.91 7.87 -6.88
N GLY A 253 -35.57 7.87 -6.87
CA GLY A 253 -34.74 6.68 -6.74
C GLY A 253 -33.27 7.00 -6.51
N PRO A 254 -32.41 5.97 -6.37
CA PRO A 254 -30.97 6.16 -6.27
C PRO A 254 -30.42 6.78 -7.56
N THR A 255 -29.62 7.83 -7.44
CA THR A 255 -29.00 8.52 -8.58
C THR A 255 -27.48 8.46 -8.49
N THR A 256 -26.84 8.11 -9.60
CA THR A 256 -25.38 8.12 -9.72
C THR A 256 -24.86 9.56 -9.82
N LEU A 257 -23.78 9.86 -9.09
CA LEU A 257 -23.12 11.16 -9.12
C LEU A 257 -21.84 11.07 -9.96
N SER A 258 -21.95 11.27 -11.28
CA SER A 258 -20.82 11.12 -12.21
C SER A 258 -19.65 12.06 -11.91
N TYR A 259 -19.92 13.31 -11.51
CA TYR A 259 -18.87 14.26 -11.12
C TYR A 259 -18.05 13.77 -9.92
N ALA A 260 -18.71 13.08 -8.97
CA ALA A 260 -18.07 12.52 -7.81
C ALA A 260 -17.24 11.29 -8.17
N GLU A 261 -17.74 10.47 -9.10
CA GLU A 261 -16.98 9.34 -9.65
C GLU A 261 -15.70 9.80 -10.35
N ASP A 262 -15.77 10.87 -11.15
CA ASP A 262 -14.62 11.46 -11.83
C ASP A 262 -13.58 12.03 -10.85
N ALA A 263 -14.03 12.78 -9.83
CA ALA A 263 -13.13 13.30 -8.80
C ALA A 263 -12.35 12.18 -8.09
N LEU A 264 -13.04 11.10 -7.69
CA LEU A 264 -12.43 9.95 -7.01
C LEU A 264 -11.53 9.10 -7.92
N GLN A 265 -11.69 9.17 -9.25
CA GLN A 265 -10.79 8.49 -10.20
C GLN A 265 -9.49 9.27 -10.44
N ASN A 266 -9.50 10.60 -10.24
CA ASN A 266 -8.40 11.47 -10.64
C ASN A 266 -7.70 12.19 -9.47
N MET A 267 -8.26 12.14 -8.26
CA MET A 267 -7.73 12.84 -7.08
C MET A 267 -7.57 11.88 -5.90
N SER A 268 -6.74 12.25 -4.93
CA SER A 268 -6.65 11.48 -3.68
C SER A 268 -7.98 11.53 -2.91
N LEU A 269 -8.25 10.53 -2.07
CA LEU A 269 -9.52 10.45 -1.33
C LEU A 269 -9.87 11.73 -0.54
N PRO A 270 -8.94 12.38 0.21
CA PRO A 270 -9.25 13.64 0.89
C PRO A 270 -9.60 14.79 -0.06
N GLU A 271 -8.89 14.92 -1.18
CA GLU A 271 -9.12 15.97 -2.18
C GLU A 271 -10.46 15.75 -2.90
N ALA A 272 -10.69 14.52 -3.38
CA ALA A 272 -11.93 14.13 -4.01
C ALA A 272 -13.13 14.35 -3.07
N TYR A 273 -12.96 14.06 -1.77
CA TYR A 273 -14.00 14.31 -0.78
C TYR A 273 -14.40 15.79 -0.72
N ALA A 274 -13.41 16.69 -0.67
CA ALA A 274 -13.65 18.13 -0.65
C ALA A 274 -14.40 18.59 -1.91
N GLU A 275 -14.00 18.10 -3.08
CA GLU A 275 -14.66 18.39 -4.37
C GLU A 275 -16.11 17.88 -4.40
N ILE A 276 -16.35 16.68 -3.85
CA ILE A 276 -17.68 16.08 -3.78
C ILE A 276 -18.61 16.96 -2.95
N VAL A 277 -18.21 17.30 -1.73
CA VAL A 277 -19.01 18.08 -0.79
C VAL A 277 -19.29 19.50 -1.32
N LEU A 278 -18.30 20.12 -1.97
CA LEU A 278 -18.45 21.46 -2.54
C LEU A 278 -19.56 21.52 -3.60
N ASN A 279 -19.60 20.53 -4.49
CA ASN A 279 -20.52 20.51 -5.64
C ASN A 279 -21.85 19.79 -5.37
N LEU A 280 -21.94 19.00 -4.29
CA LEU A 280 -23.12 18.17 -4.00
C LEU A 280 -24.44 18.95 -3.94
N PRO A 281 -24.53 20.14 -3.30
CA PRO A 281 -25.78 20.89 -3.27
C PRO A 281 -26.29 21.30 -4.66
N GLN A 282 -25.38 21.64 -5.59
CA GLN A 282 -25.77 21.99 -6.96
C GLN A 282 -26.17 20.75 -7.74
N ALA A 283 -25.39 19.66 -7.64
CA ALA A 283 -25.70 18.41 -8.31
C ALA A 283 -27.08 17.85 -7.91
N LEU A 284 -27.44 17.94 -6.62
CA LEU A 284 -28.76 17.51 -6.15
C LEU A 284 -29.90 18.39 -6.71
N ARG A 285 -29.70 19.70 -6.85
CA ARG A 285 -30.69 20.59 -7.49
C ARG A 285 -30.91 20.22 -8.96
N ASP A 286 -29.82 20.03 -9.70
CA ASP A 286 -29.87 19.71 -11.13
C ASP A 286 -30.60 18.39 -11.39
N ILE A 287 -30.41 17.39 -10.52
CA ILE A 287 -31.11 16.09 -10.61
C ILE A 287 -32.60 16.25 -10.32
N CYS A 288 -32.96 17.04 -9.30
CA CYS A 288 -34.36 17.30 -8.93
C CYS A 288 -35.10 18.13 -10.00
N GLU A 289 -34.43 19.07 -10.66
CA GLU A 289 -35.02 19.92 -11.70
C GLU A 289 -35.08 19.23 -13.07
N GLY A 290 -34.08 18.41 -13.43
CA GLY A 290 -34.01 17.67 -14.69
C GLY A 290 -34.96 16.48 -14.82
N SER A 291 -35.68 16.13 -13.74
CA SER A 291 -36.69 15.06 -13.71
C SER A 291 -38.12 15.55 -14.04
N SER A 292 -38.28 16.80 -14.52
CA SER A 292 -39.57 17.45 -14.79
C SER A 292 -40.04 17.35 -16.24
#